data_AF-A0A060CA01-F1
#
_entry.id   AF-A0A060CA01-F1
#
_cell.length_a   1.000
_cell.length_b   1.000
_cell.length_c   1.000
_cell.angle_alpha   90.00
_cell.angle_beta   90.00
_cell.angle_gamma   90.00
#
_symmetry.space_group_name_H-M   'P 1'
#
loop_
_entity.id
_entity.type
_entity.pdbx_description
1 polymer ?
#
loop_
_entity_poly.entity_id
_entity_poly.type
_entity_poly.pdbx_seq_one_letter_code
_entity_poly.pdbx_strand_id
1 'polypeptide(L)' 'MNNQTVMVIAAHPDDEVLGLGGTIAKLADRGANIHLLILTDGSTSQYRNDPDLAEILHEKK' A
#
# COMPACT_ATOMS: atom_id res chain seq x y z
N MET A 1 27.74 -4.30 1.55
CA MET A 1 26.31 -4.20 1.21
C MET A 1 25.54 -4.11 2.52
N ASN A 2 24.63 -3.17 2.66
CA ASN A 2 23.92 -2.93 3.92
C ASN A 2 22.85 -4.03 4.11
N ASN A 3 23.01 -4.92 5.08
CA ASN A 3 22.14 -6.10 5.26
C ASN A 3 20.86 -5.78 6.05
N GLN A 4 20.30 -4.59 5.83
CA GLN A 4 19.19 -4.06 6.63
C GLN A 4 17.86 -4.42 5.97
N THR A 5 17.00 -5.13 6.71
CA THR A 5 15.64 -5.47 6.26
C THR A 5 14.64 -4.50 6.89
N VAL A 6 13.73 -3.96 6.08
CA VAL A 6 12.73 -2.98 6.49
C VAL A 6 11.35 -3.46 6.06
N MET A 7 10.39 -3.47 6.99
CA MET A 7 8.99 -3.76 6.72
C MET A 7 8.19 -2.45 6.78
N VAL A 8 7.41 -2.19 5.74
CA VAL A 8 6.47 -1.07 5.67
C VAL A 8 5.07 -1.65 5.68
N ILE A 9 4.24 -1.17 6.62
CA ILE A 9 2.84 -1.58 6.75
C ILE A 9 1.96 -0.37 6.41
N ALA A 10 1.11 -0.52 5.40
CA ALA A 10 0.19 0.51 4.93
C ALA A 10 -1.24 -0.04 4.90
N ALA A 11 -2.23 0.82 5.16
CA ALA A 11 -3.62 0.38 5.27
C ALA A 11 -4.24 0.08 3.90
N HIS A 12 -4.01 0.96 2.94
CA HIS A 12 -4.50 0.85 1.57
C HIS A 12 -3.33 0.96 0.58
N PRO A 13 -3.53 0.58 -0.69
CA PRO A 13 -2.57 0.91 -1.74
C PRO A 13 -2.38 2.42 -1.80
N ASP A 14 -1.18 2.88 -2.16
CA ASP A 14 -0.75 4.27 -2.28
C ASP A 14 -0.34 4.93 -0.94
N ASP A 15 -0.81 4.45 0.21
CA ASP A 15 -0.43 4.99 1.53
C ASP A 15 1.10 4.92 1.76
N GLU A 16 1.75 3.85 1.28
CA GLU A 16 3.20 3.67 1.37
C GLU A 16 3.97 4.72 0.57
N VAL A 17 3.43 5.11 -0.59
CA VAL A 17 4.07 6.08 -1.49
C VAL A 17 3.84 7.49 -0.96
N LEU A 18 2.59 7.81 -0.61
CA LEU A 18 2.20 9.15 -0.15
C LEU A 18 2.80 9.48 1.22
N GLY A 19 2.84 8.52 2.14
CA GLY A 19 3.37 8.74 3.50
C GLY A 19 4.88 8.59 3.59
N LEU A 20 5.45 7.58 2.91
CA LEU A 20 6.81 7.09 3.18
C LEU A 20 7.67 6.93 1.92
N GLY A 21 7.15 7.27 0.73
CA GLY A 21 7.79 6.92 -0.55
C GLY A 21 9.24 7.40 -0.68
N GLY A 22 9.51 8.64 -0.26
CA GLY A 22 10.88 9.18 -0.26
C GLY A 22 11.83 8.46 0.70
N THR A 23 11.32 8.02 1.86
CA THR A 23 12.11 7.23 2.84
C THR A 23 12.39 5.84 2.31
N ILE A 24 11.39 5.19 1.71
CA ILE A 24 11.52 3.87 1.08
C ILE A 24 12.58 3.92 -0.02
N ALA A 25 12.48 4.89 -0.94
CA ALA A 25 13.44 5.08 -2.01
C ALA A 25 14.86 5.28 -1.48
N LYS A 26 15.03 6.17 -0.49
CA LYS A 26 16.34 6.44 0.14
C LYS A 26 16.95 5.21 0.81
N LEU A 27 16.14 4.34 1.42
CA LEU A 27 16.62 3.11 2.05
C LEU A 27 16.95 2.03 1.02
N ALA A 28 16.13 1.90 -0.03
CA ALA A 28 16.39 1.01 -1.16
C ALA A 28 17.70 1.38 -1.88
N ASP A 29 17.95 2.66 -2.15
CA ASP A 29 19.20 3.16 -2.74
C ASP A 29 20.45 2.84 -1.90
N ARG A 30 20.27 2.65 -0.59
CA ARG A 30 21.33 2.23 0.33
C ARG A 30 21.49 0.71 0.42
N GLY A 31 20.74 -0.04 -0.39
CA GLY A 31 20.77 -1.50 -0.46
C GLY A 31 19.95 -2.20 0.62
N ALA A 32 19.01 -1.51 1.29
CA ALA A 32 18.11 -2.17 2.22
C ALA A 32 17.11 -3.08 1.49
N ASN A 33 16.77 -4.21 2.11
CA ASN A 33 15.73 -5.13 1.62
C ASN A 33 14.36 -4.66 2.13
N ILE A 34 13.53 -4.13 1.23
CA ILE A 34 12.24 -3.54 1.58
C ILE A 34 11.11 -4.57 1.37
N HIS A 35 10.26 -4.73 2.38
CA HIS A 35 9.03 -5.50 2.31
C HIS A 35 7.83 -4.57 2.54
N LEU A 36 6.78 -4.77 1.76
CA LEU A 36 5.55 -3.99 1.81
C LEU A 36 4.38 -4.90 2.16
N LEU A 37 3.67 -4.56 3.23
CA LEU A 37 2.42 -5.20 3.63
C LEU A 37 1.30 -4.17 3.51
N ILE A 38 0.45 -4.37 2.50
CA ILE A 38 -0.77 -3.58 2.30
C ILE A 38 -1.92 -4.37 2.91
N LEU A 39 -2.62 -3.78 3.90
CA LEU A 39 -3.60 -4.50 4.71
C LEU A 39 -4.94 -4.72 3.99
N THR A 40 -5.33 -3.80 3.12
CA THR A 40 -6.62 -3.83 2.40
C THR A 40 -6.45 -3.28 0.99
N ASP A 41 -7.39 -3.56 0.10
CA ASP A 41 -7.39 -3.09 -1.29
C ASP A 41 -7.95 -1.66 -1.48
N GLY A 42 -8.38 -0.98 -0.41
CA GLY A 42 -8.95 0.37 -0.47
C GLY A 42 -10.31 0.47 -1.18
N SER A 43 -10.92 -0.65 -1.57
CA SER A 43 -12.14 -0.68 -2.40
C SER A 43 -13.36 -0.02 -1.76
N THR A 44 -13.49 -0.09 -0.43
CA THR A 44 -14.69 0.39 0.28
C THR A 44 -14.77 1.91 0.42
N SER A 45 -13.64 2.64 0.34
CA SER A 45 -13.64 4.10 0.50
C SER A 45 -14.06 4.81 -0.80
N GLN A 46 -13.69 4.24 -1.95
CA GLN A 46 -13.89 4.84 -3.27
C GLN A 46 -15.36 4.87 -3.72
N TYR A 47 -16.17 3.90 -3.25
CA TYR A 47 -17.55 3.70 -3.70
C TYR A 47 -18.57 3.85 -2.56
N ARG A 48 -18.19 4.51 -1.47
CA ARG A 48 -18.97 4.51 -0.21
C ARG A 48 -20.42 5.00 -0.34
N ASN A 49 -20.72 5.84 -1.34
CA ASN A 49 -22.06 6.36 -1.62
C ASN A 49 -22.62 5.88 -2.97
N ASP A 50 -21.98 4.87 -3.58
CA ASP A 50 -22.44 4.31 -4.83
C ASP A 50 -23.63 3.36 -4.55
N PRO A 51 -24.81 3.56 -5.18
CA PRO A 51 -25.95 2.69 -5.00
C PRO A 51 -25.64 1.23 -5.38
N ASP A 52 -24.67 1.00 -6.26
CA ASP A 52 -24.29 -0.31 -6.78
C ASP A 52 -23.01 -0.87 -6.11
N LEU A 53 -22.63 -0.32 -4.95
CA LEU A 53 -21.42 -0.72 -4.20
C LEU A 53 -21.26 -2.23 -4.04
N ALA A 54 -22.34 -2.96 -3.77
CA ALA A 54 -22.30 -4.41 -3.59
C ALA A 54 -21.88 -5.16 -4.86
N GLU A 55 -22.32 -4.68 -6.03
CA GLU A 55 -21.99 -5.26 -7.34
C GLU A 55 -20.56 -4.92 -7.74
N ILE A 56 -20.17 -3.65 -7.58
CA ILE A 56 -18.79 -3.17 -7.82
C ILE A 56 -17.77 -3.94 -6.99
N LEU A 57 -18.06 -4.20 -5.71
CA LEU A 57 -17.18 -4.99 -4.84
C LEU A 57 -17.15 -6.47 -5.22
N HIS A 58 -18.23 -7.01 -5.79
CA HIS A 58 -18.27 -8.39 -6.25
C HIS A 58 -17.42 -8.61 -7.49
N GLU A 59 -17.44 -7.68 -8.44
CA GLU A 59 -16.64 -7.76 -9.66
C GLU A 59 -15.13 -7.59 -9.43
N LYS A 60 -14.74 -6.87 -8.36
CA LYS A 60 -13.33 -6.57 -8.06
C LYS A 60 -12.61 -7.63 -7.21
N LYS A 61 -13.33 -8.62 -6.67
CA LYS A 61 -12.76 -9.73 -5.87
C LYS A 61 -12.54 -10.98 -6.71
#